data_AF-A0A7W0VUL6-F1
#
_entry.id   AF-A0A7W0VUL6-F1
#
_cell.length_a   1.000
_cell.length_b   1.000
_cell.length_c   1.000
_cell.angle_alpha   90.00
_cell.angle_beta   90.00
_cell.angle_gamma   90.00
#
_symmetry.space_group_name_H-M   'P 1'
#
loop_
_entity.id
_entity.type
_entity.pdbx_description
1 polymer ?
#
loop_
_entity_poly.entity_id
_entity_poly.type
_entity_poly.pdbx_seq_one_letter_code
_entity_poly.pdbx_strand_id
1 'polypeptide(L)' 'MLTFDSLPQARVVRAGGHLVTPPPAPPAPRSAMNEKIREALAVAVGLWPLTAVMVLSFALLALTGLYSSP' A
#
# COMPACT_ATOMS: atom_id res chain seq x y z
N MET A 1 20.39 6.56 2.32
CA MET A 1 20.60 6.22 3.75
C MET A 1 20.28 4.76 3.91
N LEU A 2 21.28 3.91 4.22
CA LEU A 2 21.02 2.53 4.60
C LEU A 2 20.30 2.53 5.96
N THR A 3 19.03 2.13 5.96
CA THR A 3 18.31 1.81 7.19
C THR A 3 18.93 0.55 7.75
N PHE A 4 19.66 0.69 8.86
CA PHE A 4 20.05 -0.46 9.66
C PHE A 4 18.78 -0.98 10.32
N ASP A 5 18.22 -2.07 9.79
CA ASP A 5 17.20 -2.84 10.51
C ASP A 5 17.82 -3.22 11.85
N SER A 6 17.27 -2.68 12.93
CA SER A 6 17.72 -3.01 14.28
C SER A 6 17.44 -4.49 14.50
N LEU A 7 18.50 -5.31 14.36
CA LEU A 7 18.43 -6.74 14.67
C LEU A 7 17.79 -6.91 16.05
N PRO A 8 16.78 -7.79 16.19
CA PRO A 8 16.08 -7.97 17.46
C PRO A 8 17.10 -8.40 18.52
N GLN A 9 17.32 -7.53 19.51
CA GLN A 9 18.21 -7.83 20.63
C GLN A 9 17.59 -8.94 21.47
N ALA A 10 17.98 -10.19 21.19
CA ALA A 10 17.58 -11.33 21.99
C ALA A 10 18.24 -11.23 23.37
N ARG A 11 17.51 -10.66 24.34
CA ARG A 11 17.94 -10.62 25.74
C ARG A 11 17.82 -12.03 26.32
N VAL A 12 18.90 -12.82 26.30
CA VAL A 12 18.91 -14.15 26.94
C VAL A 12 18.77 -13.97 28.45
N VAL A 13 17.62 -14.33 29.00
CA VAL A 13 17.34 -14.25 30.44
C VAL A 13 17.52 -15.64 31.04
N ARG A 14 18.28 -15.74 32.13
CA ARG A 14 18.47 -17.01 32.85
C ARG A 14 17.28 -17.20 33.81
N ALA A 15 16.35 -18.08 33.46
CA ALA A 15 15.23 -18.47 34.32
C ALA A 15 15.49 -19.88 34.86
N GLY A 16 15.70 -20.02 36.17
CA GLY A 16 15.83 -21.33 36.83
C GLY A 16 16.97 -22.23 36.33
N GLY A 17 18.06 -21.66 35.79
CA GLY A 17 19.20 -22.44 35.26
C GLY A 17 19.12 -22.81 33.77
N HIS A 18 17.99 -22.53 33.11
CA HIS A 18 17.83 -22.73 31.68
C HIS A 18 18.09 -21.42 30.91
N LEU A 19 18.82 -21.52 29.80
CA LEU A 19 18.97 -20.43 28.83
C LEU A 19 17.69 -20.38 28.01
N VAL A 20 16.81 -19.46 28.34
CA VAL A 20 15.54 -19.26 27.61
C VAL A 20 15.71 -18.05 26.70
N THR A 21 15.61 -18.27 25.39
CA THR A 21 15.41 -17.17 24.44
C THR A 21 14.02 -16.58 24.67
N PRO A 22 13.90 -15.27 24.94
CA PRO A 22 12.58 -14.67 25.13
C PRO A 22 11.77 -14.83 23.84
N PRO A 23 10.44 -15.00 23.94
CA PRO A 23 9.59 -15.07 22.77
C PRO A 23 9.76 -13.82 21.91
N PRO A 24 9.72 -13.94 20.57
CA PRO A 24 9.85 -12.80 19.67
C PRO A 24 8.81 -11.75 20.02
N ALA A 25 9.24 -10.49 20.07
CA ALA A 25 8.35 -9.38 20.38
C ALA A 25 7.18 -9.35 19.37
N PRO A 26 5.95 -9.08 19.83
CA PRO A 26 4.81 -8.97 18.93
C PRO A 26 5.07 -7.86 17.89
N PRO A 27 4.64 -8.05 16.64
CA PRO A 27 4.78 -7.02 15.61
C PRO A 27 4.17 -5.71 16.10
N ALA A 28 4.87 -4.59 15.88
CA ALA A 28 4.35 -3.28 16.21
C ALA A 28 3.01 -3.06 15.48
N PRO A 29 1.99 -2.49 16.14
CA PRO A 29 0.71 -2.22 15.51
C PRO A 29 0.91 -1.24 14.35
N ARG A 30 0.62 -1.70 13.13
CA ARG A 30 0.57 -0.80 11.97
C ARG A 30 -0.62 0.14 12.18
N SER A 31 -0.42 1.43 11.89
CA SER A 31 -1.49 2.41 11.97
C SER A 31 -2.60 2.01 10.99
N ALA A 32 -3.81 1.75 11.52
CA ALA A 32 -4.99 1.43 10.72
C ALA A 32 -5.31 2.52 9.67
N MET A 33 -4.88 3.76 9.92
CA MET A 33 -5.01 4.87 8.98
C MET A 33 -4.09 4.71 7.76
N ASN A 34 -2.85 4.25 7.96
CA ASN A 34 -1.90 4.04 6.86
C ASN A 34 -2.37 2.91 5.92
N GLU A 35 -3.03 1.90 6.47
CA GLU A 35 -3.54 0.77 5.70
C GLU A 35 -4.71 1.19 4.79
N LYS A 36 -5.65 1.98 5.34
CA LYS A 36 -6.76 2.57 4.57
C LYS A 36 -6.27 3.51 3.45
N ILE A 37 -5.26 4.33 3.74
CA ILE A 37 -4.69 5.24 2.73
C ILE A 37 -4.06 4.43 1.59
N ARG A 38 -3.32 3.36 1.92
CA ARG A 38 -2.67 2.50 0.93
C ARG A 38 -3.68 1.80 0.02
N GLU A 39 -4.77 1.31 0.60
CA GLU A 39 -5.85 0.66 -0.15
C GLU A 39 -6.56 1.65 -1.08
N ALA A 40 -6.91 2.84 -0.59
CA ALA A 40 -7.52 3.89 -1.40
C ALA A 40 -6.61 4.32 -2.57
N LEU A 41 -5.31 4.44 -2.34
CA LEU A 41 -4.32 4.73 -3.37
C LEU A 41 -4.22 3.62 -4.41
N ALA A 42 -4.21 2.35 -3.98
CA ALA A 42 -4.17 1.21 -4.89
C ALA A 42 -5.40 1.16 -5.80
N VAL A 43 -6.60 1.43 -5.25
CA VAL A 43 -7.83 1.51 -6.03
C VAL A 43 -7.80 2.71 -6.99
N ALA A 44 -7.42 3.90 -6.53
CA ALA A 44 -7.38 5.09 -7.36
C ALA A 44 -6.40 4.96 -8.55
N VAL A 45 -5.20 4.41 -8.29
CA VAL A 45 -4.21 4.14 -9.34
C VAL A 45 -4.68 3.02 -10.27
N GLY A 46 -5.30 1.96 -9.72
CA GLY A 46 -5.83 0.84 -10.50
C GLY A 46 -7.02 1.23 -11.40
N LEU A 47 -7.86 2.19 -10.97
CA LEU A 47 -9.00 2.67 -11.75
C LEU A 47 -8.62 3.70 -12.81
N TRP A 48 -7.43 4.30 -12.73
CA TRP A 48 -6.99 5.36 -13.63
C TRP A 48 -6.99 4.98 -15.12
N PRO A 49 -6.56 3.77 -15.54
CA PRO A 49 -6.64 3.39 -16.95
C PRO A 49 -8.08 3.33 -17.45
N LEU A 50 -9.02 2.87 -16.62
CA LEU A 50 -10.43 2.79 -16.98
C LEU A 50 -11.03 4.18 -17.16
N THR A 51 -10.74 5.10 -16.23
CA THR A 51 -11.21 6.50 -16.34
C THR A 51 -10.59 7.18 -17.55
N ALA A 52 -9.31 6.95 -17.86
CA ALA A 52 -8.65 7.49 -19.05
C ALA A 52 -9.30 7.00 -20.35
N VAL A 53 -9.62 5.71 -20.46
CA VAL A 53 -10.31 5.15 -21.63
C VAL A 53 -11.73 5.71 -21.78
N MET A 54 -12.46 5.85 -20.67
CA MET A 54 -13.80 6.46 -20.68
C MET A 54 -13.75 7.92 -21.15
N VAL A 55 -12.82 8.71 -20.62
CA VAL A 55 -12.64 10.12 -21.01
C VAL A 55 -12.25 10.22 -22.49
N LEU A 56 -11.30 9.39 -22.95
CA LEU A 56 -10.90 9.38 -24.35
C LEU A 56 -12.05 9.01 -25.29
N SER A 57 -12.81 7.96 -24.95
CA SER A 57 -13.95 7.51 -25.75
C SER A 57 -15.03 8.58 -25.82
N PHE A 58 -15.32 9.25 -24.70
CA PHE A 58 -16.26 10.36 -24.66
C PHE A 58 -15.80 11.55 -25.51
N ALA A 59 -14.52 11.91 -25.44
CA ALA A 59 -13.94 12.99 -26.24
C ALA A 59 -14.03 12.68 -27.74
N LEU A 60 -13.71 11.43 -28.15
CA LEU A 60 -13.84 10.99 -29.54
C LEU A 60 -15.29 11.04 -30.03
N LEU A 61 -16.23 10.61 -29.19
CA LEU A 61 -17.65 10.61 -29.53
C LEU A 61 -18.19 12.05 -29.67
N ALA A 62 -17.81 12.94 -28.76
CA ALA A 62 -18.16 14.36 -28.83
C ALA A 62 -17.59 15.03 -30.09
N LEU A 63 -16.34 14.72 -30.43
CA LEU A 63 -15.69 15.23 -31.63
C LEU A 63 -16.39 14.72 -32.89
N THR A 64 -16.69 13.43 -32.95
CA THR A 64 -17.44 12.82 -34.06
C THR A 64 -18.80 13.49 -34.24
N GLY A 65 -19.54 13.72 -33.14
CA GLY A 65 -20.82 14.43 -33.18
C GLY A 65 -20.70 15.84 -33.77
N LEU A 66 -19.68 16.60 -33.36
CA LEU A 66 -19.40 17.95 -33.89
C LEU A 66 -19.08 17.92 -35.40
N TYR A 67 -18.25 16.98 -35.86
CA TYR A 67 -17.85 16.90 -37.26
C TYR A 67 -18.89 16.23 -38.18
N SER A 68 -19.87 15.52 -37.61
CA SER A 68 -20.99 14.90 -38.34
C SER A 68 -22.21 15.82 -38.53
N SER A 69 -22.19 17.01 -37.91
CA SER A 69 -23.17 18.07 -38.16
C SER A 69 -22.88 18.73 -39.52
N PRO A 70 -23.78 18.66 -40.51
CA PRO A 70 -23.60 19.32 -41.80
C PRO A 70 -23.59 20.86 -41.71
#